data_AF-A0A7S2W2P6-F1
#
_entry.id   AF-A0A7S2W2P6-F1
#
_cell.length_a   1.000
_cell.length_b   1.000
_cell.length_c   1.000
_cell.angle_alpha   90.00
_cell.angle_beta   90.00
_cell.angle_gamma   90.00
#
_symmetry.space_group_name_H-M   'P 1'
#
loop_
_entity.id
_entity.type
_entity.pdbx_description
1 polymer ?
#
loop_
_entity_poly.entity_id
_entity_poly.type
_entity_poly.pdbx_seq_one_letter_code
_entity_poly.pdbx_strand_id
1 'polypeptide(L)'
;MGHDFQLNGVLRPGAHVVELGAGCGLAGIVAARLGAAAVGFTDHDERVLCRVEENLALQSTVDPSFSTSPLPPPALTSGRAPQSSAEPSGSGPRVSTTHLAWGTLEMLPPPLVALLPPNTSGFDLVLGSDLIYSLGVVKPLLCTISGLLRNEGPALALLCGSFRLEEGTEEAIHEACMELGLRCELIADDIDDGGCRLQVFARAPAACGLPSQEGRSASNGRGSSVGTPPAATQQIPSSEPQPSKGKKIGEEAKGADPGQYFL
;
A
#
# COMPACT_ATOMS: atom_id res chain seq x y z
N MET A 1 -5.01 16.45 -19.06
CA MET A 1 -6.25 15.67 -19.19
C MET A 1 -6.44 14.96 -17.87
N GLY A 2 -7.26 15.53 -16.98
CA GLY A 2 -7.54 14.92 -15.67
C GLY A 2 -8.46 13.73 -15.87
N HIS A 3 -7.99 12.54 -15.52
CA HIS A 3 -8.85 11.38 -15.40
C HIS A 3 -9.31 11.35 -13.94
N ASP A 4 -10.43 12.01 -13.64
CA ASP A 4 -11.03 12.02 -12.31
C ASP A 4 -11.08 10.59 -11.75
N PHE A 5 -10.34 10.32 -10.68
CA PHE A 5 -10.64 9.18 -9.85
C PHE A 5 -12.02 9.39 -9.25
N GLN A 6 -13.01 8.67 -9.78
CA GLN A 6 -14.26 8.53 -9.08
C GLN A 6 -14.02 7.60 -7.88
N LEU A 7 -13.77 8.19 -6.70
CA LEU A 7 -13.86 7.50 -5.41
C LEU A 7 -15.21 6.78 -5.26
N ASN A 8 -16.22 7.28 -5.98
CA ASN A 8 -17.57 6.73 -6.05
C ASN A 8 -17.55 5.24 -6.42
N GLY A 9 -18.03 4.43 -5.48
CA GLY A 9 -18.34 3.03 -5.69
C GLY A 9 -17.22 2.04 -5.35
N VAL A 10 -16.05 2.47 -4.87
CA VAL A 10 -14.99 1.55 -4.43
C VAL A 10 -15.20 1.10 -2.99
N LEU A 11 -15.41 2.05 -2.07
CA LEU A 11 -16.04 1.74 -0.79
C LEU A 11 -17.55 1.67 -1.00
N ARG A 12 -18.06 0.45 -1.03
CA ARG A 12 -19.48 0.15 -1.24
C ARG A 12 -19.89 -1.03 -0.37
N PRO A 13 -21.19 -1.21 -0.08
CA PRO A 13 -21.67 -2.44 0.52
C PRO A 13 -21.16 -3.67 -0.25
N GLY A 14 -20.58 -4.62 0.46
CA GLY A 14 -19.98 -5.83 -0.11
C GLY A 14 -18.51 -5.72 -0.54
N ALA A 15 -17.85 -4.58 -0.33
CA ALA A 15 -16.44 -4.41 -0.69
C ALA A 15 -15.49 -5.23 0.22
N HIS A 16 -14.35 -5.66 -0.33
CA HIS A 16 -13.26 -6.29 0.39
C HIS A 16 -12.17 -5.25 0.63
N VAL A 17 -11.92 -4.93 1.89
CA VAL A 17 -11.05 -3.84 2.31
C VAL A 17 -9.87 -4.38 3.10
N VAL A 18 -8.70 -3.75 2.97
CA VAL A 18 -7.56 -3.99 3.85
C VAL A 18 -6.99 -2.66 4.34
N GLU A 19 -6.69 -2.57 5.63
CA GLU A 19 -6.03 -1.42 6.26
C GLU A 19 -4.56 -1.75 6.53
N LEU A 20 -3.67 -0.91 6.02
CA LEU A 20 -2.23 -0.94 6.24
C LEU A 20 -1.86 -0.02 7.41
N GLY A 21 -1.00 -0.50 8.31
CA GLY A 21 -0.58 0.28 9.48
C GLY A 21 -1.77 0.70 10.33
N ALA A 22 -2.56 -0.28 10.76
CA ALA A 22 -3.90 -0.05 11.29
C ALA A 22 -3.92 0.82 12.56
N GLY A 23 -2.88 0.81 13.39
CA GLY A 23 -2.83 1.61 14.62
C GLY A 23 -3.98 1.32 15.60
N CYS A 24 -5.06 2.11 15.54
CA CYS A 24 -6.28 1.81 16.31
C CYS A 24 -7.38 1.09 15.51
N GLY A 25 -7.20 0.89 14.21
CA GLY A 25 -8.13 0.22 13.30
C GLY A 25 -9.34 1.08 12.91
N LEU A 26 -9.27 2.40 13.11
CA LEU A 26 -10.43 3.27 12.90
C LEU A 26 -10.91 3.26 11.45
N ALA A 27 -10.02 3.35 10.46
CA ALA A 27 -10.44 3.45 9.06
C ALA A 27 -11.09 2.15 8.59
N GLY A 28 -10.52 0.99 8.97
CA GLY A 28 -11.10 -0.31 8.70
C GLY A 28 -12.41 -0.56 9.45
N ILE A 29 -12.54 -0.10 10.71
CA ILE A 29 -13.81 -0.17 11.45
C ILE A 29 -14.88 0.68 10.76
N VAL A 30 -14.54 1.89 10.29
CA VAL A 30 -15.47 2.71 9.51
C VAL A 30 -15.88 2.00 8.22
N ALA A 31 -14.94 1.39 7.49
CA ALA A 31 -15.25 0.61 6.30
C ALA A 31 -16.19 -0.58 6.59
N ALA A 32 -15.95 -1.28 7.70
CA ALA A 32 -16.81 -2.36 8.19
C ALA A 32 -18.24 -1.85 8.47
N ARG A 33 -18.37 -0.71 9.14
CA ARG A 33 -19.66 -0.06 9.46
C ARG A 33 -20.39 0.48 8.23
N LEU A 34 -19.66 0.86 7.18
CA LEU A 34 -20.21 1.27 5.89
C LEU A 34 -20.61 0.08 4.99
N GLY A 35 -20.52 -1.15 5.50
CA GLY A 35 -21.07 -2.35 4.87
C GLY A 35 -20.09 -3.15 4.03
N ALA A 36 -18.78 -2.98 4.21
CA ALA A 36 -17.79 -3.88 3.62
C ALA A 36 -18.16 -5.36 3.89
N ALA A 37 -17.95 -6.25 2.91
CA ALA A 37 -18.14 -7.69 3.13
C ALA A 37 -17.05 -8.25 4.06
N ALA A 38 -15.83 -7.75 3.90
CA ALA A 38 -14.70 -8.15 4.69
C ALA A 38 -13.69 -7.01 4.90
N VAL A 39 -13.04 -7.00 6.06
CA VAL A 39 -11.98 -6.04 6.39
C VAL A 39 -10.78 -6.75 7.01
N GLY A 40 -9.62 -6.66 6.35
CA GLY A 40 -8.34 -7.08 6.89
C GLY A 40 -7.64 -5.92 7.58
N PHE A 41 -7.12 -6.14 8.77
CA PHE A 41 -6.33 -5.15 9.52
C PHE A 41 -4.90 -5.64 9.63
N THR A 42 -3.95 -4.77 9.29
CA THR A 42 -2.54 -5.15 9.25
C THR A 42 -1.65 -4.13 9.93
N ASP A 43 -0.65 -4.63 10.64
CA ASP A 43 0.41 -3.83 11.26
C ASP A 43 1.65 -4.72 11.45
N HIS A 44 2.80 -4.10 11.66
CA HIS A 44 4.03 -4.78 12.03
C HIS A 44 4.12 -5.07 13.54
N ASP A 45 3.38 -4.32 14.38
CA ASP A 45 3.39 -4.52 15.83
C ASP A 45 2.20 -5.38 16.28
N GLU A 46 2.48 -6.57 16.81
CA GLU A 46 1.44 -7.47 17.32
C GLU A 46 0.60 -6.83 18.43
N ARG A 47 1.17 -5.90 19.23
CA ARG A 47 0.42 -5.17 20.28
C ARG A 47 -0.61 -4.23 19.68
N VAL A 48 -0.32 -3.65 18.52
CA VAL A 48 -1.28 -2.86 17.75
C VAL A 48 -2.42 -3.75 17.27
N LEU A 49 -2.12 -4.95 16.76
CA LEU A 49 -3.15 -5.89 16.32
C LEU A 49 -4.06 -6.33 17.48
N CYS A 50 -3.51 -6.62 18.67
CA CYS A 50 -4.34 -6.90 19.85
C CYS A 50 -5.28 -5.72 20.18
N ARG A 51 -4.80 -4.47 20.06
CA ARG A 51 -5.63 -3.28 20.28
C ARG A 51 -6.74 -3.16 19.23
N VAL A 52 -6.46 -3.49 17.98
CA VAL A 52 -7.49 -3.53 16.92
C VAL A 52 -8.56 -4.57 17.26
N GLU A 53 -8.19 -5.75 17.76
CA GLU A 53 -9.13 -6.78 18.20
C GLU A 53 -10.02 -6.31 19.36
N GLU A 54 -9.43 -5.64 20.35
CA GLU A 54 -10.18 -5.01 21.45
C GLU A 54 -11.18 -3.98 20.91
N ASN A 55 -10.74 -3.10 20.00
CA ASN A 55 -11.60 -2.09 19.40
C ASN A 55 -12.73 -2.69 18.56
N LEU A 56 -12.48 -3.80 17.86
CA LEU A 56 -13.49 -4.57 17.11
C LEU A 56 -14.51 -5.22 18.05
N ALA A 57 -14.07 -5.76 19.20
CA ALA A 57 -14.96 -6.33 20.20
C ALA A 57 -15.92 -5.26 20.75
N LEU A 58 -15.45 -4.02 20.93
CA LEU A 58 -16.31 -2.91 21.34
C LEU A 58 -17.41 -2.61 20.31
N GLN A 59 -17.16 -2.80 19.01
CA GLN A 59 -18.19 -2.57 17.97
C GLN A 59 -19.35 -3.56 18.03
N SER A 60 -19.15 -4.74 18.61
CA SER A 60 -20.22 -5.74 18.81
C SER A 60 -21.22 -5.32 19.91
N THR A 61 -20.84 -4.35 20.74
CA THR A 61 -21.66 -3.83 21.84
C THR A 61 -22.42 -2.56 21.49
N VAL A 62 -22.14 -1.97 20.32
CA VAL A 62 -22.80 -0.75 19.85
C VAL A 62 -24.14 -1.11 19.21
N ASP A 63 -25.21 -0.50 19.71
CA ASP A 63 -26.56 -0.69 19.21
C ASP A 63 -26.63 -0.41 17.69
N PRO A 64 -27.15 -1.34 16.86
CA PRO A 64 -27.37 -1.10 15.43
C PRO A 64 -28.29 0.11 15.15
N SER A 65 -29.01 0.63 16.15
CA SER A 65 -29.80 1.87 16.05
C SER A 65 -28.98 3.15 15.85
N PHE A 66 -27.67 3.15 16.13
CA PHE A 66 -26.73 4.20 15.68
C PHE A 66 -26.33 4.05 14.20
N SER A 67 -27.23 3.46 13.39
CA SER A 67 -27.21 3.61 11.95
C SER A 67 -27.27 5.11 11.66
N THR A 68 -26.16 5.66 11.17
CA THR A 68 -26.19 6.97 10.52
C THR A 68 -27.28 6.90 9.47
N SER A 69 -28.40 7.58 9.73
CA SER A 69 -29.42 7.78 8.70
C SER A 69 -28.65 8.22 7.45
N PRO A 70 -28.82 7.56 6.28
CA PRO A 70 -28.06 7.92 5.10
C PRO A 70 -28.22 9.42 4.91
N LEU A 71 -27.10 10.15 4.84
CA LEU A 71 -27.11 11.56 4.51
C LEU A 71 -28.03 11.71 3.29
N PRO A 72 -29.06 12.57 3.33
CA PRO A 72 -29.92 12.76 2.18
C PRO A 72 -29.01 13.11 1.01
N PRO A 73 -29.16 12.45 -0.16
CA PRO A 73 -28.35 12.80 -1.32
C PRO A 73 -28.52 14.31 -1.57
N PRO A 74 -27.46 15.03 -1.98
CA PRO A 74 -27.61 16.42 -2.39
C PRO A 74 -28.70 16.47 -3.45
N ALA A 75 -29.72 17.28 -3.20
CA ALA A 75 -30.94 17.32 -4.00
C ALA A 75 -30.60 17.65 -5.47
N LEU A 76 -30.49 16.62 -6.30
CA LEU A 76 -30.50 16.73 -7.74
C LEU A 76 -31.84 16.19 -8.25
N THR A 77 -32.47 17.03 -9.04
CA THR A 77 -33.86 17.01 -9.42
C THR A 77 -34.24 15.76 -10.23
N SER A 78 -35.31 15.10 -9.79
CA SER A 78 -36.31 14.31 -10.55
C SER A 78 -35.83 13.29 -11.60
N GLY A 79 -35.97 11.99 -11.28
CA GLY A 79 -35.90 10.92 -12.28
C GLY A 79 -35.96 9.49 -11.73
N ARG A 80 -37.17 9.01 -11.40
CA ARG A 80 -37.65 7.60 -11.33
C ARG A 80 -36.68 6.49 -10.83
N ALA A 81 -36.95 5.99 -9.63
CA ALA A 81 -36.29 4.84 -9.02
C ALA A 81 -36.62 3.49 -9.70
N PRO A 82 -35.64 2.56 -9.84
CA PRO A 82 -35.93 1.14 -9.80
C PRO A 82 -35.89 0.64 -8.35
N GLN A 83 -36.99 0.03 -7.90
CA GLN A 83 -37.03 -0.73 -6.66
C GLN A 83 -36.27 -2.05 -6.87
N SER A 84 -35.20 -2.25 -6.11
CA SER A 84 -34.64 -3.57 -5.83
C SER A 84 -34.31 -3.61 -4.35
N SER A 85 -35.27 -4.11 -3.57
CA SER A 85 -35.10 -4.49 -2.18
C SER A 85 -34.31 -5.80 -2.14
N ALA A 86 -32.98 -5.69 -2.10
CA ALA A 86 -32.14 -6.77 -1.62
C ALA A 86 -32.05 -6.63 -0.10
N GLU A 87 -32.79 -7.50 0.60
CA GLU A 87 -32.64 -7.70 2.05
C GLU A 87 -31.18 -8.04 2.38
N PRO A 88 -30.51 -7.38 3.34
CA PRO A 88 -29.16 -7.70 3.71
C PRO A 88 -29.14 -9.02 4.47
N SER A 89 -28.55 -10.05 3.86
CA SER A 89 -28.31 -11.35 4.47
C SER A 89 -27.38 -11.25 5.68
N GLY A 90 -27.94 -10.97 6.86
CA GLY A 90 -27.77 -11.69 8.12
C GLY A 90 -26.41 -11.83 8.84
N SER A 91 -25.26 -11.50 8.27
CA SER A 91 -23.97 -11.59 8.99
C SER A 91 -23.17 -10.30 8.79
N GLY A 92 -22.71 -9.69 9.88
CA GLY A 92 -21.83 -8.53 9.81
C GLY A 92 -20.54 -8.78 9.01
N PRO A 93 -19.73 -7.73 8.77
CA PRO A 93 -18.49 -7.83 8.03
C PRO A 93 -17.56 -8.89 8.61
N ARG A 94 -16.95 -9.69 7.75
CA ARG A 94 -15.90 -10.63 8.16
C ARG A 94 -14.62 -9.85 8.44
N VAL A 95 -14.04 -10.01 9.62
CA VAL A 95 -12.82 -9.28 10.01
C VAL A 95 -11.68 -10.23 10.31
N SER A 96 -10.46 -9.81 10.00
CA SER A 96 -9.24 -10.51 10.42
C SER A 96 -8.12 -9.51 10.69
N THR A 97 -7.34 -9.76 11.72
CA THR A 97 -6.05 -9.12 11.97
C THR A 97 -4.94 -10.02 11.41
N THR A 98 -3.82 -9.44 10.98
CA THR A 98 -2.59 -10.20 10.70
C THR A 98 -1.38 -9.31 10.75
N HIS A 99 -0.25 -9.86 11.18
CA HIS A 99 1.04 -9.22 11.04
C HIS A 99 1.38 -9.03 9.55
N LEU A 100 1.85 -7.84 9.18
CA LEU A 100 2.35 -7.52 7.85
C LEU A 100 3.43 -6.45 7.93
N ALA A 101 4.67 -6.84 7.60
CA ALA A 101 5.73 -5.88 7.30
C ALA A 101 5.63 -5.48 5.82
N TRP A 102 5.83 -4.20 5.52
CA TRP A 102 5.74 -3.72 4.14
C TRP A 102 6.91 -4.19 3.29
N GLY A 103 6.62 -4.57 2.05
CA GLY A 103 7.58 -5.00 1.05
C GLY A 103 6.91 -5.66 -0.14
N THR A 104 7.70 -6.39 -0.92
CA THR A 104 7.18 -7.21 -2.03
C THR A 104 6.42 -8.40 -1.48
N LEU A 105 5.17 -8.57 -1.92
CA LEU A 105 4.35 -9.73 -1.57
C LEU A 105 4.43 -10.77 -2.68
N GLU A 106 5.05 -11.93 -2.40
CA GLU A 106 4.97 -13.09 -3.29
C GLU A 106 3.58 -13.74 -3.23
N MET A 107 2.99 -13.73 -2.03
CA MET A 107 1.63 -14.19 -1.77
C MET A 107 1.01 -13.39 -0.63
N LEU A 108 -0.31 -13.27 -0.66
CA LEU A 108 -1.05 -12.68 0.45
C LEU A 108 -0.95 -13.56 1.70
N PRO A 109 -0.80 -12.96 2.89
CA PRO A 109 -0.89 -13.68 4.16
C PRO A 109 -2.17 -14.53 4.22
N PRO A 110 -2.13 -15.77 4.74
CA PRO A 110 -3.31 -16.64 4.80
C PRO A 110 -4.56 -16.00 5.45
N PRO A 111 -4.45 -15.20 6.53
CA PRO A 111 -5.62 -14.51 7.08
C PRO A 111 -6.28 -13.53 6.09
N LEU A 112 -5.48 -12.84 5.26
CA LEU A 112 -6.00 -11.95 4.22
C LEU A 112 -6.61 -12.74 3.06
N VAL A 113 -6.00 -13.85 2.64
CA VAL A 113 -6.57 -14.74 1.61
C VAL A 113 -7.94 -15.26 2.02
N ALA A 114 -8.09 -15.65 3.30
CA ALA A 114 -9.35 -16.16 3.80
C ALA A 114 -10.49 -15.16 3.61
N LEU A 115 -10.24 -13.85 3.72
CA LEU A 115 -11.24 -12.80 3.57
C LEU A 115 -11.77 -12.65 2.13
N LEU A 116 -11.02 -13.11 1.13
CA LEU A 116 -11.33 -12.89 -0.27
C LEU A 116 -12.28 -13.95 -0.86
N PRO A 117 -13.14 -13.60 -1.83
CA PRO A 117 -13.93 -14.58 -2.56
C PRO A 117 -13.03 -15.53 -3.37
N PRO A 118 -13.50 -16.75 -3.69
CA PRO A 118 -12.76 -17.67 -4.55
C PRO A 118 -12.36 -17.01 -5.88
N ASN A 119 -11.15 -17.29 -6.35
CA ASN A 119 -10.59 -16.77 -7.61
C ASN A 119 -10.40 -15.25 -7.70
N THR A 120 -10.39 -14.54 -6.56
CA THR A 120 -10.03 -13.11 -6.54
C THR A 120 -8.57 -12.93 -6.13
N SER A 121 -7.91 -11.93 -6.72
CA SER A 121 -6.45 -11.73 -6.60
C SER A 121 -6.07 -10.50 -5.78
N GLY A 122 -6.94 -10.04 -4.86
CA GLY A 122 -6.65 -8.90 -4.00
C GLY A 122 -7.91 -8.18 -3.53
N PHE A 123 -7.70 -7.03 -2.92
CA PHE A 123 -8.72 -6.19 -2.29
C PHE A 123 -9.27 -5.13 -3.25
N ASP A 124 -10.51 -4.74 -2.98
CA ASP A 124 -11.20 -3.66 -3.69
C ASP A 124 -10.64 -2.30 -3.27
N LEU A 125 -10.30 -2.18 -1.99
CA LEU A 125 -9.81 -0.96 -1.36
C LEU A 125 -8.67 -1.29 -0.39
N VAL A 126 -7.57 -0.56 -0.53
CA VAL A 126 -6.50 -0.50 0.48
C VAL A 126 -6.60 0.85 1.19
N LEU A 127 -6.61 0.86 2.51
CA LEU A 127 -6.65 2.05 3.33
C LEU A 127 -5.33 2.22 4.07
N GLY A 128 -4.92 3.47 4.29
CA GLY A 128 -3.80 3.79 5.17
C GLY A 128 -3.87 5.23 5.67
N SER A 129 -3.54 5.45 6.93
CA SER A 129 -3.38 6.78 7.52
C SER A 129 -1.95 6.94 8.03
N ASP A 130 -1.31 8.05 7.70
CA ASP A 130 -0.02 8.47 8.26
C ASP A 130 1.13 7.49 8.00
N LEU A 131 1.12 6.84 6.84
CA LEU A 131 2.07 5.77 6.51
C LEU A 131 3.39 6.24 5.87
N ILE A 132 3.42 7.42 5.23
CA ILE A 132 4.59 7.91 4.48
C ILE A 132 5.37 8.93 5.33
N TYR A 133 5.87 8.51 6.48
CA TYR A 133 6.58 9.39 7.44
C TYR A 133 8.08 9.59 7.16
N SER A 134 8.65 8.89 6.18
CA SER A 134 10.02 9.07 5.75
C SER A 134 10.23 8.57 4.32
N LEU A 135 11.30 9.01 3.66
CA LEU A 135 11.64 8.55 2.31
C LEU A 135 11.78 7.02 2.21
N GLY A 136 12.33 6.38 3.25
CA GLY A 136 12.66 4.95 3.25
C GLY A 136 11.46 4.00 3.18
N VAL A 137 10.26 4.45 3.57
CA VAL A 137 9.07 3.59 3.59
C VAL A 137 8.31 3.59 2.28
N VAL A 138 8.56 4.59 1.40
CA VAL A 138 7.81 4.78 0.15
C VAL A 138 7.81 3.51 -0.70
N LYS A 139 9.00 2.97 -1.01
CA LYS A 139 9.11 1.82 -1.91
C LYS A 139 8.52 0.55 -1.31
N PRO A 140 8.84 0.13 -0.06
CA PRO A 140 8.20 -1.02 0.58
C PRO A 140 6.67 -0.90 0.66
N LEU A 141 6.16 0.28 1.02
CA LEU A 141 4.73 0.55 1.11
C LEU A 141 4.04 0.40 -0.25
N LEU A 142 4.59 0.99 -1.30
CA LEU A 142 3.98 0.91 -2.64
C LEU A 142 4.09 -0.50 -3.25
N CYS A 143 5.16 -1.26 -2.96
CA CYS A 143 5.21 -2.69 -3.30
C CYS A 143 4.06 -3.46 -2.62
N THR A 144 3.77 -3.15 -1.36
CA THR A 144 2.70 -3.77 -0.59
C THR A 144 1.33 -3.42 -1.17
N ILE A 145 1.10 -2.13 -1.46
CA ILE A 145 -0.13 -1.66 -2.10
C ILE A 145 -0.35 -2.35 -3.45
N SER A 146 0.69 -2.44 -4.29
CA SER A 146 0.60 -3.14 -5.57
C SER A 146 0.27 -4.63 -5.42
N GLY A 147 0.81 -5.30 -4.39
CA GLY A 147 0.49 -6.70 -4.09
C GLY A 147 -0.92 -6.92 -3.51
N LEU A 148 -1.47 -5.93 -2.82
CA LEU A 148 -2.80 -6.02 -2.19
C LEU A 148 -3.95 -5.65 -3.14
N LEU A 149 -3.74 -4.75 -4.09
CA LEU A 149 -4.78 -4.37 -5.03
C LEU A 149 -5.10 -5.52 -5.98
N ARG A 150 -6.39 -5.84 -6.17
CA ARG A 150 -6.80 -6.80 -7.20
C ARG A 150 -6.33 -6.37 -8.59
N ASN A 151 -6.09 -7.36 -9.45
CA ASN A 151 -5.62 -7.12 -10.82
C ASN A 151 -6.74 -6.70 -11.79
N GLU A 152 -7.97 -7.09 -11.49
CA GLU A 152 -9.13 -6.87 -12.37
C GLU A 152 -10.20 -6.03 -11.68
N GLY A 153 -10.89 -5.21 -12.47
CA GLY A 153 -11.94 -4.32 -11.99
C GLY A 153 -11.42 -3.08 -11.25
N PRO A 154 -12.33 -2.23 -10.75
CA PRO A 154 -11.95 -1.00 -10.07
C PRO A 154 -11.36 -1.30 -8.69
N ALA A 155 -10.09 -0.95 -8.47
CA ALA A 155 -9.42 -1.10 -7.17
C ALA A 155 -8.57 0.11 -6.87
N LEU A 156 -8.61 0.60 -5.63
CA LEU A 156 -7.91 1.81 -5.19
C LEU A 156 -7.15 1.56 -3.90
N ALA A 157 -6.04 2.26 -3.71
CA ALA A 157 -5.51 2.55 -2.39
C ALA A 157 -5.76 4.01 -2.06
N LEU A 158 -6.23 4.29 -0.86
CA LEU A 158 -6.44 5.64 -0.33
C LEU A 158 -5.50 5.85 0.85
N LEU A 159 -4.56 6.76 0.69
CA LEU A 159 -3.64 7.17 1.75
C LEU A 159 -3.97 8.58 2.21
N CYS A 160 -4.16 8.74 3.51
CA CYS A 160 -4.27 10.03 4.17
C CYS A 160 -2.99 10.30 4.97
N GLY A 161 -2.46 11.51 4.93
CA GLY A 161 -1.32 11.92 5.75
C GLY A 161 -1.59 13.26 6.44
N SER A 162 -1.05 13.44 7.64
CA SER A 162 -1.22 14.64 8.48
C SER A 162 0.03 15.50 8.63
N PHE A 163 1.12 15.15 7.94
CA PHE A 163 2.39 15.87 8.00
C PHE A 163 2.96 16.12 6.61
N ARG A 164 3.83 17.14 6.52
CA ARG A 164 4.54 17.48 5.28
C ARG A 164 5.49 16.36 4.90
N LEU A 165 5.49 16.02 3.62
CA LEU A 165 6.46 15.08 3.08
C LEU A 165 7.85 15.72 3.07
N GLU A 166 8.87 14.93 3.37
CA GLU A 166 10.26 15.36 3.27
C GLU A 166 10.66 15.56 1.80
N GLU A 167 11.66 16.39 1.55
CA GLU A 167 12.21 16.61 0.20
C GLU A 167 12.61 15.28 -0.47
N GLY A 168 12.26 15.09 -1.74
CA GLY A 168 12.52 13.86 -2.48
C GLY A 168 11.45 12.77 -2.33
N THR A 169 10.51 12.91 -1.39
CA THR A 169 9.47 11.88 -1.16
C THR A 169 8.48 11.78 -2.31
N GLU A 170 8.09 12.91 -2.90
CA GLU A 170 7.16 12.93 -4.03
C GLU A 170 7.77 12.29 -5.29
N GLU A 171 9.05 12.57 -5.55
CA GLU A 171 9.81 11.95 -6.62
C GLU A 171 9.94 10.43 -6.41
N ALA A 172 10.24 9.99 -5.19
CA ALA A 172 10.29 8.57 -4.87
C ALA A 172 8.93 7.87 -5.03
N ILE A 173 7.82 8.55 -4.67
CA ILE A 173 6.46 8.05 -4.92
C ILE A 173 6.25 7.88 -6.42
N HIS A 174 6.62 8.89 -7.22
CA HIS A 174 6.46 8.86 -8.67
C HIS A 174 7.25 7.72 -9.32
N GLU A 175 8.55 7.58 -9.00
CA GLU A 175 9.42 6.53 -9.52
C GLU A 175 8.91 5.14 -9.14
N ALA A 176 8.52 4.94 -7.88
CA ALA A 176 7.96 3.67 -7.42
C ALA A 176 6.63 3.34 -8.11
N CYS A 177 5.77 4.34 -8.34
CA CYS A 177 4.53 4.14 -9.10
C CYS A 177 4.81 3.69 -10.53
N MET A 178 5.74 4.34 -11.23
CA MET A 178 6.12 3.95 -12.59
C MET A 178 6.62 2.51 -12.66
N GLU A 179 7.53 2.13 -11.76
CA GLU A 179 8.10 0.78 -11.73
C GLU A 179 7.04 -0.30 -11.45
N LEU A 180 6.06 0.02 -10.59
CA LEU A 180 5.02 -0.93 -10.16
C LEU A 180 3.77 -0.91 -11.05
N GLY A 181 3.75 -0.08 -12.10
CA GLY A 181 2.57 0.10 -12.94
C GLY A 181 1.38 0.68 -12.18
N LEU A 182 1.63 1.57 -11.22
CA LEU A 182 0.63 2.34 -10.50
C LEU A 182 0.55 3.77 -11.03
N ARG A 183 -0.60 4.40 -10.83
CA ARG A 183 -0.78 5.85 -10.93
C ARG A 183 -1.10 6.41 -9.55
N CYS A 184 -0.58 7.58 -9.22
CA CYS A 184 -0.87 8.33 -8.00
C CYS A 184 -1.54 9.65 -8.38
N GLU A 185 -2.62 10.00 -7.69
CA GLU A 185 -3.31 11.29 -7.83
C GLU A 185 -3.48 11.93 -6.46
N LEU A 186 -3.18 13.23 -6.39
CA LEU A 186 -3.42 14.06 -5.22
C LEU A 186 -4.85 14.60 -5.29
N ILE A 187 -5.70 14.19 -4.35
CA ILE A 187 -7.12 14.58 -4.29
C ILE A 187 -7.32 15.84 -3.46
N ALA A 188 -6.57 15.96 -2.36
CA ALA A 188 -6.59 17.12 -1.47
C ALA A 188 -5.21 17.28 -0.83
N ASP A 189 -4.82 18.53 -0.58
CA ASP A 189 -3.63 18.87 0.20
C ASP A 189 -3.87 20.15 0.97
N ASP A 190 -4.38 20.00 2.18
CA ASP A 190 -4.69 21.10 3.10
C ASP A 190 -3.70 21.12 4.28
N ILE A 191 -2.52 20.50 4.14
CA ILE A 191 -1.54 20.36 5.24
C ILE A 191 -1.10 21.71 5.80
N ASP A 192 -0.92 22.71 4.93
CA ASP A 192 -0.51 24.04 5.35
C ASP A 192 -1.59 24.77 6.18
N ASP A 193 -2.86 24.37 6.03
CA ASP A 193 -4.01 24.87 6.77
C ASP A 193 -4.36 23.99 7.99
N GLY A 194 -3.49 23.05 8.36
CA GLY A 194 -3.71 22.11 9.46
C GLY A 194 -4.69 20.98 9.12
N GLY A 195 -5.01 20.81 7.83
CA GLY A 195 -5.79 19.71 7.30
C GLY A 195 -4.94 18.48 7.02
N CYS A 196 -5.29 17.75 5.97
CA CYS A 196 -4.60 16.53 5.57
C CYS A 196 -4.28 16.49 4.09
N ARG A 197 -3.40 15.57 3.73
CA ARG A 197 -3.08 15.22 2.35
C ARG A 197 -3.74 13.91 2.00
N LEU A 198 -4.49 13.88 0.90
CA LEU A 198 -5.20 12.69 0.44
C LEU A 198 -4.68 12.26 -0.93
N GLN A 199 -4.12 11.06 -1.00
CA GLN A 199 -3.57 10.48 -2.22
C GLN A 199 -4.31 9.18 -2.58
N VAL A 200 -4.59 9.03 -3.87
CA VAL A 200 -5.21 7.83 -4.42
C VAL A 200 -4.23 7.14 -5.35
N PHE A 201 -4.08 5.83 -5.16
CA PHE A 201 -3.29 4.97 -6.02
C PHE A 201 -4.18 3.94 -6.71
N ALA A 202 -3.89 3.64 -7.98
CA ALA A 202 -4.49 2.51 -8.67
C ALA A 202 -3.57 1.95 -9.74
N ARG A 203 -3.89 0.78 -10.27
CA ARG A 203 -3.18 0.23 -11.43
C ARG A 203 -3.28 1.19 -12.61
N ALA A 204 -2.16 1.49 -13.25
CA ALA A 204 -2.15 2.20 -14.52
C ALA A 204 -2.95 1.40 -15.55
N PRO A 205 -3.71 2.05 -16.47
CA PRO A 205 -4.30 1.34 -17.59
C PRO A 205 -3.21 0.58 -18.33
N ALA A 206 -3.46 -0.68 -18.68
CA ALA A 206 -2.56 -1.42 -19.56
C ALA A 206 -2.36 -0.58 -20.82
N ALA A 207 -1.12 -0.17 -21.10
CA ALA A 207 -0.82 0.52 -22.34
C ALA A 207 -1.32 -0.37 -23.49
N CYS A 208 -2.29 0.12 -24.29
CA CYS A 208 -2.71 -0.58 -25.50
C CYS A 208 -1.45 -0.96 -26.29
N GLY A 209 -1.27 -2.26 -26.50
CA GLY A 209 0.01 -2.88 -26.83
C GLY A 209 0.85 -2.09 -27.82
N LEU A 210 2.04 -1.69 -27.37
CA LEU A 210 3.14 -1.54 -28.31
C LEU A 210 3.47 -2.95 -28.82
N PRO A 211 3.53 -3.18 -30.15
CA PRO A 211 3.79 -4.51 -30.68
C PRO A 211 5.17 -4.97 -30.21
N SER A 212 5.20 -6.07 -29.48
CA SER A 212 6.41 -6.85 -29.22
C SER A 212 7.06 -7.16 -30.56
N GLN A 213 8.20 -6.54 -30.86
CA GLN A 213 9.03 -6.99 -31.98
C GLN A 213 9.74 -8.28 -31.57
N GLU A 214 9.04 -9.40 -31.69
CA GLU A 214 9.68 -10.67 -31.97
C GLU A 214 9.83 -10.84 -33.49
N GLY A 215 11.04 -11.20 -33.92
CA GLY A 215 11.24 -11.89 -35.19
C GLY A 215 11.85 -11.07 -36.32
N ARG A 216 13.17 -10.88 -36.31
CA ARG A 216 13.98 -11.05 -37.51
C ARG A 216 15.03 -12.11 -37.26
N SER A 217 14.71 -13.32 -37.71
CA SER A 217 15.62 -14.46 -37.79
C SER A 217 16.25 -14.53 -39.19
N ALA A 218 17.38 -15.22 -39.25
CA ALA A 218 18.05 -15.84 -40.41
C ALA A 218 19.09 -15.05 -41.24
N SER A 219 20.36 -15.32 -40.92
CA SER A 219 21.25 -16.22 -41.68
C SER A 219 22.47 -15.67 -42.44
N ASN A 220 23.53 -16.50 -42.33
CA ASN A 220 24.65 -16.79 -43.24
C ASN A 220 25.93 -15.95 -43.23
N GLY A 221 27.06 -16.67 -43.11
CA GLY A 221 28.33 -16.30 -43.77
C GLY A 221 29.61 -16.72 -43.05
N ARG A 222 30.21 -17.84 -43.46
CA ARG A 222 31.57 -18.29 -43.10
C ARG A 222 32.66 -17.35 -43.66
N GLY A 223 33.83 -17.27 -43.01
CA GLY A 223 35.05 -16.80 -43.68
C GLY A 223 36.27 -16.43 -42.79
N SER A 224 37.09 -17.43 -42.48
CA SER A 224 38.57 -17.46 -42.32
C SER A 224 39.41 -16.29 -41.78
N SER A 225 40.10 -16.61 -40.67
CA SER A 225 41.58 -16.65 -40.49
C SER A 225 42.43 -15.41 -40.16
N VAL A 226 43.37 -15.68 -39.24
CA VAL A 226 44.74 -15.16 -39.02
C VAL A 226 44.93 -14.19 -37.84
N GLY A 227 45.75 -14.63 -36.87
CA GLY A 227 46.60 -13.74 -36.06
C GLY A 227 46.62 -14.03 -34.54
N THR A 228 47.64 -14.77 -34.08
CA THR A 228 48.04 -14.94 -32.67
C THR A 228 49.42 -14.24 -32.48
N PRO A 229 49.94 -14.03 -31.25
CA PRO A 229 49.63 -13.03 -30.21
C PRO A 229 50.91 -12.13 -29.96
N PRO A 230 51.30 -11.54 -28.79
CA PRO A 230 51.30 -12.08 -27.43
C PRO A 230 50.94 -11.10 -26.27
N ALA A 231 50.93 -11.71 -25.09
CA ALA A 231 50.70 -11.24 -23.74
C ALA A 231 51.44 -9.98 -23.28
N ALA A 232 50.78 -9.22 -22.40
CA ALA A 232 51.43 -8.33 -21.46
C ALA A 232 50.88 -8.58 -20.05
N THR A 233 51.69 -9.29 -19.27
CA THR A 233 51.66 -9.37 -17.81
C THR A 233 51.90 -7.98 -17.23
N GLN A 234 51.03 -7.49 -16.34
CA GLN A 234 51.41 -6.44 -15.38
C GLN A 234 51.01 -6.86 -13.97
N GLN A 235 52.05 -6.85 -13.14
CA GLN A 235 52.06 -7.22 -11.74
C GLN A 235 51.28 -6.21 -10.90
N ILE A 236 50.50 -6.74 -9.96
CA ILE A 236 49.89 -6.01 -8.85
C ILE A 236 50.95 -5.92 -7.74
N PRO A 237 51.34 -4.74 -7.24
CA PRO A 237 52.02 -4.64 -5.96
C PRO A 237 50.99 -4.58 -4.84
N SER A 238 50.97 -5.65 -4.04
CA SER A 238 50.33 -5.73 -2.73
C SER A 238 50.96 -4.71 -1.77
N SER A 239 50.14 -3.88 -1.13
CA SER A 239 50.53 -3.19 0.10
C SER A 239 49.41 -3.32 1.13
N GLU A 240 49.63 -4.22 2.09
CA GLU A 240 48.86 -4.31 3.33
C GLU A 240 49.26 -3.15 4.26
N PRO A 241 48.31 -2.46 4.92
CA PRO A 241 48.60 -1.67 6.10
C PRO A 241 48.44 -2.51 7.38
N GLN A 242 49.51 -2.57 8.18
CA GLN A 242 49.53 -3.11 9.53
C GLN A 242 48.78 -2.23 10.56
N PRO A 243 48.30 -2.80 11.68
CA PRO A 243 47.41 -2.13 12.63
C PRO A 243 48.17 -1.26 13.65
N SER A 244 47.70 -0.02 13.85
CA SER A 244 48.21 0.86 14.90
C SER A 244 47.49 0.63 16.24
N LYS A 245 48.30 0.47 17.30
CA LYS A 245 47.90 0.25 18.70
C LYS A 245 47.31 1.51 19.36
N GLY A 246 46.12 1.33 19.93
CA GLY A 246 45.58 1.82 21.21
C GLY A 246 45.89 3.21 21.79
N LYS A 247 44.83 3.91 22.22
CA LYS A 247 44.79 4.59 23.52
C LYS A 247 43.37 4.58 24.12
N LYS A 248 43.26 4.01 25.33
CA LYS A 248 42.09 4.01 26.23
C LYS A 248 42.00 5.35 26.97
N ILE A 249 40.82 5.98 26.99
CA ILE A 249 40.21 6.82 28.04
C ILE A 249 38.70 6.82 27.67
N GLY A 250 37.67 6.44 28.44
CA GLY A 250 37.49 6.26 29.86
C GLY A 250 36.68 7.42 30.45
N GLU A 251 35.34 7.45 30.30
CA GLU A 251 34.37 7.87 31.34
C GLU A 251 32.91 7.85 30.87
N GLU A 252 32.02 7.83 31.87
CA GLU A 252 30.61 7.45 31.90
C GLU A 252 29.63 8.47 31.30
N ALA A 253 28.50 7.99 30.77
CA ALA A 253 27.20 8.63 31.00
C ALA A 253 26.07 7.60 30.87
N LYS A 254 25.25 7.56 31.93
CA LYS A 254 24.09 6.70 32.12
C LYS A 254 22.93 7.11 31.20
N GLY A 255 22.18 6.10 30.75
CA GLY A 255 20.71 6.12 30.67
C GLY A 255 20.07 6.99 29.59
N ALA A 256 19.61 6.36 28.51
CA ALA A 256 18.40 6.77 27.83
C ALA A 256 17.76 5.54 27.17
N ASP A 257 16.56 5.22 27.66
CA ASP A 257 15.65 4.18 27.20
C ASP A 257 14.94 4.66 25.91
N PRO A 258 15.10 4.03 24.73
CA PRO A 258 14.40 4.43 23.52
C PRO A 258 13.02 3.75 23.48
N GLY A 259 12.19 4.11 24.46
CA GLY A 259 10.89 3.50 24.70
C GLY A 259 9.81 4.53 24.96
N GLN A 260 9.75 5.62 24.19
CA GLN A 260 8.63 6.56 24.21
C GLN A 260 8.70 7.52 23.01
N TYR A 261 8.08 7.13 21.91
CA TYR A 261 7.41 8.08 21.01
C TYR A 261 6.00 7.53 20.79
N PHE A 262 5.10 7.98 21.67
CA PHE A 262 3.65 7.94 21.44
C PHE A 262 3.31 9.19 20.65
N LEU A 263 2.74 9.02 19.46
CA LEU A 263 1.40 9.47 19.06
C LEU A 263 0.98 8.62 17.86
#